data_AF-A0A822IWE0-F1
#
_entry.id   AF-A0A822IWE0-F1
#
_cell.length_a   1.000
_cell.length_b   1.000
_cell.length_c   1.000
_cell.angle_alpha   90.00
_cell.angle_beta   90.00
_cell.angle_gamma   90.00
#
_symmetry.space_group_name_H-M   'P 1'
#
loop_
_entity.id
_entity.type
_entity.pdbx_description
1 polymer ?
#
loop_
_entity_poly.entity_id
_entity_poly.type
_entity_poly.pdbx_seq_one_letter_code
_entity_poly.pdbx_strand_id
1 'polypeptide(L)'
;MKSKGMQLGALLAAMLLLSMAFVPAASAQGAPENKDKKIIEIKQLKPEAGSEVILDSLQATKWSDGSVKISGSGEKQVGAPAQYFHWEVNISKGTYKTTKLAVADLRETTPIITNVEINNGKSKSIPDESAAMTTGQHSATVLVVTDDPPGEDLAKTTHQLTWTINTDGTVDFNWRTSGCWAANPSSLDTHWFVDSCNFLGSVTYSSGRTSLSSEVNSKFHNYDWGFDSWVTYAEHWSKIQGRNDSWYDYWWDTTHSGEDWFLLDGDVYAS
;
A
#
# COMPACT_ATOMS: atom_id res chain seq x y z
N MET A 1 48.39 23.79 16.16
CA MET A 1 47.64 22.56 16.49
C MET A 1 47.24 21.91 15.18
N LYS A 2 47.59 20.62 15.00
CA LYS A 2 47.48 19.88 13.74
C LYS A 2 46.04 19.37 13.55
N SER A 3 45.44 19.71 12.42
CA SER A 3 44.18 19.17 11.91
C SER A 3 44.46 17.94 11.04
N LYS A 4 43.90 16.79 11.42
CA LYS A 4 43.62 15.53 10.69
C LYS A 4 42.62 14.77 11.59
N GLY A 5 41.50 14.18 11.20
CA GLY A 5 40.98 13.64 9.95
C GLY A 5 40.29 12.31 10.29
N MET A 6 39.15 11.98 9.67
CA MET A 6 38.62 10.62 9.37
C MET A 6 37.16 10.79 8.89
N GLN A 7 36.93 10.84 7.58
CA GLN A 7 36.62 9.70 6.71
C GLN A 7 35.31 8.98 7.07
N LEU A 8 34.26 9.39 6.34
CA LEU A 8 33.08 8.62 5.98
C LEU A 8 33.51 7.20 5.55
N GLY A 9 33.24 6.22 6.40
CA GLY A 9 33.34 4.80 6.09
C GLY A 9 31.98 4.26 5.69
N ALA A 10 31.89 3.79 4.44
CA ALA A 10 30.73 3.17 3.84
C ALA A 10 30.13 2.06 4.70
N LEU A 11 28.83 2.16 5.01
CA LEU A 11 28.05 1.02 5.49
C LEU A 11 27.51 0.26 4.27
N LEU A 12 28.10 -0.91 4.05
CA LEU A 12 27.63 -1.93 3.11
C LEU A 12 26.23 -2.39 3.54
N ALA A 13 25.19 -1.95 2.83
CA ALA A 13 23.87 -2.57 2.92
C ALA A 13 23.89 -3.86 2.09
N ALA A 14 24.08 -5.00 2.76
CA ALA A 14 23.87 -6.31 2.16
C ALA A 14 22.36 -6.54 1.99
N MET A 15 21.83 -6.27 0.80
CA MET A 15 20.47 -6.67 0.42
C MET A 15 20.40 -8.20 0.31
N LEU A 16 19.82 -8.84 1.32
CA LEU A 16 19.27 -10.18 1.20
C LEU A 16 18.00 -10.11 0.33
N LEU A 17 18.12 -10.52 -0.93
CA LEU A 17 16.98 -10.87 -1.77
C LEU A 17 16.39 -12.18 -1.24
N LEU A 18 15.46 -12.09 -0.29
CA LEU A 18 14.58 -13.21 0.04
C LEU A 18 13.62 -13.40 -1.14
N SER A 19 13.88 -14.43 -1.93
CA SER A 19 12.94 -14.94 -2.91
C SER A 19 11.70 -15.48 -2.18
N MET A 20 10.64 -14.69 -2.10
CA MET A 20 9.34 -15.20 -1.69
C MET A 20 8.79 -16.08 -2.82
N ALA A 21 8.88 -17.39 -2.64
CA ALA A 21 8.14 -18.35 -3.45
C ALA A 21 6.64 -18.19 -3.12
N PHE A 22 5.88 -17.69 -4.09
CA PHE A 22 4.42 -17.60 -4.03
C PHE A 22 3.80 -18.99 -3.92
N VAL A 23 3.00 -19.21 -2.87
CA VAL A 23 2.02 -20.30 -2.79
C VAL A 23 0.70 -19.76 -3.36
N PRO A 24 0.12 -20.36 -4.41
CA PRO A 24 -1.15 -19.89 -4.94
C PRO A 24 -2.29 -20.35 -4.02
N ALA A 25 -2.95 -19.42 -3.34
CA ALA A 25 -4.26 -19.63 -2.76
C ALA A 25 -5.32 -19.22 -3.80
N ALA A 26 -6.05 -20.21 -4.31
CA ALA A 26 -7.12 -19.99 -5.27
C ALA A 26 -8.40 -19.49 -4.60
N SER A 27 -9.01 -18.46 -5.19
CA SER A 27 -10.44 -18.37 -5.59
C SER A 27 -11.09 -17.04 -5.21
N ALA A 28 -11.31 -16.19 -6.21
CA ALA A 28 -12.47 -15.31 -6.33
C ALA A 28 -12.70 -15.02 -7.82
N GLN A 29 -13.89 -15.35 -8.33
CA GLN A 29 -14.31 -15.10 -9.71
C GLN A 29 -14.71 -13.64 -9.91
N GLY A 30 -14.02 -12.93 -10.80
CA GLY A 30 -14.39 -11.60 -11.30
C GLY A 30 -13.55 -11.22 -12.52
N ALA A 31 -14.21 -10.99 -13.66
CA ALA A 31 -13.67 -10.77 -15.01
C ALA A 31 -12.87 -11.96 -15.60
N PRO A 32 -12.89 -12.19 -16.93
CA PRO A 32 -11.99 -13.14 -17.57
C PRO A 32 -10.56 -12.66 -17.34
N GLU A 33 -9.92 -13.22 -16.33
CA GLU A 33 -8.49 -13.08 -16.10
C GLU A 33 -7.80 -13.50 -17.40
N ASN A 34 -7.26 -12.53 -18.12
CA ASN A 34 -6.66 -12.74 -19.42
C ASN A 34 -5.39 -13.56 -19.19
N LYS A 35 -5.51 -14.90 -19.28
CA LYS A 35 -4.47 -15.91 -18.99
C LYS A 35 -3.19 -15.75 -19.82
N ASP A 36 -3.17 -14.79 -20.74
CA ASP A 36 -2.08 -14.50 -21.65
C ASP A 36 -1.26 -13.25 -21.28
N LYS A 37 -1.57 -12.54 -20.18
CA LYS A 37 -0.71 -11.43 -19.73
C LYS A 37 0.65 -11.95 -19.28
N LYS A 38 1.69 -11.66 -20.07
CA LYS A 38 3.08 -12.01 -19.73
C LYS A 38 3.78 -10.81 -19.15
N ILE A 39 4.50 -10.99 -18.04
CA ILE A 39 5.42 -9.98 -17.53
C ILE A 39 6.54 -9.80 -18.56
N ILE A 40 6.76 -8.57 -19.01
CA ILE A 40 7.81 -8.22 -19.97
C ILE A 40 8.98 -7.49 -19.33
N GLU A 41 8.76 -6.79 -18.21
CA GLU A 41 9.82 -6.09 -17.48
C GLU A 41 9.46 -6.04 -15.99
N ILE A 42 10.45 -6.31 -15.13
CA ILE A 42 10.42 -6.00 -13.70
C ILE A 42 11.65 -5.14 -13.43
N LYS A 43 11.46 -3.98 -12.81
CA LYS A 43 12.52 -3.00 -12.60
C LYS A 43 12.46 -2.42 -11.20
N GLN A 44 13.54 -2.62 -10.44
CA GLN A 44 13.74 -1.89 -9.19
C GLN A 44 14.08 -0.44 -9.53
N LEU A 45 13.26 0.49 -9.06
CA LEU A 45 13.41 1.91 -9.36
C LEU A 45 14.40 2.56 -8.39
N LYS A 46 15.13 3.56 -8.89
CA LYS A 46 16.09 4.35 -8.10
C LYS A 46 15.54 5.76 -7.86
N PRO A 47 15.72 6.33 -6.66
CA PRO A 47 15.29 7.70 -6.41
C PRO A 47 16.07 8.68 -7.27
N GLU A 48 15.39 9.68 -7.83
CA GLU A 48 16.01 10.84 -8.45
C GLU A 48 16.60 11.78 -7.40
N ALA A 49 17.53 12.64 -7.82
CA ALA A 49 18.08 13.66 -6.94
C ALA A 49 16.97 14.58 -6.40
N GLY A 50 16.91 14.75 -5.08
CA GLY A 50 15.87 15.54 -4.40
C GLY A 50 14.61 14.75 -4.01
N SER A 51 14.55 13.44 -4.28
CA SER A 51 13.46 12.59 -3.80
C SER A 51 13.53 12.39 -2.29
N GLU A 52 12.37 12.42 -1.63
CA GLU A 52 12.22 12.01 -0.23
C GLU A 52 12.21 10.47 -0.15
N VAL A 53 13.34 9.86 0.23
CA VAL A 53 13.46 8.38 0.31
C VAL A 53 12.83 7.89 1.61
N ILE A 54 11.52 7.61 1.55
CA ILE A 54 10.72 7.12 2.68
C ILE A 54 10.36 5.64 2.54
N LEU A 55 10.43 5.11 1.31
CA LEU A 55 10.12 3.72 0.99
C LEU A 55 11.37 2.86 0.98
N ASP A 56 11.27 1.66 1.53
CA ASP A 56 12.36 0.68 1.52
C ASP A 56 12.60 0.16 0.09
N SER A 57 11.53 0.03 -0.68
CA SER A 57 11.60 -0.39 -2.08
C SER A 57 10.46 0.20 -2.92
N LEU A 58 10.77 0.54 -4.17
CA LEU A 58 9.78 0.87 -5.20
C LEU A 58 10.13 0.12 -6.49
N GLN A 59 9.17 -0.63 -7.03
CA GLN A 59 9.34 -1.49 -8.20
C GLN A 59 8.27 -1.22 -9.24
N ALA A 60 8.65 -1.22 -10.52
CA ALA A 60 7.72 -1.22 -11.64
C ALA A 60 7.68 -2.60 -12.30
N THR A 61 6.48 -3.12 -12.54
CA THR A 61 6.23 -4.32 -13.36
C THR A 61 5.41 -3.92 -14.57
N LYS A 62 5.86 -4.31 -15.77
CA LYS A 62 5.16 -4.07 -17.03
C LYS A 62 4.73 -5.38 -17.65
N TRP A 63 3.49 -5.44 -18.15
CA TRP A 63 2.96 -6.60 -18.87
C TRP A 63 2.88 -6.37 -20.39
N SER A 64 2.69 -7.46 -21.12
CA SER A 64 2.60 -7.51 -22.58
C SER A 64 1.41 -6.74 -23.16
N ASP A 65 0.37 -6.48 -22.37
CA ASP A 65 -0.78 -5.66 -22.75
C ASP A 65 -0.56 -4.15 -22.53
N GLY A 66 0.63 -3.77 -22.07
CA GLY A 66 1.00 -2.39 -21.79
C GLY A 66 0.67 -1.94 -20.37
N SER A 67 -0.10 -2.69 -19.57
CA SER A 67 -0.38 -2.33 -18.18
C SER A 67 0.90 -2.24 -17.35
N VAL A 68 0.87 -1.37 -16.34
CA VAL A 68 1.98 -1.17 -15.41
C VAL A 68 1.47 -1.21 -13.98
N LYS A 69 2.26 -1.88 -13.14
CA LYS A 69 2.07 -1.91 -11.70
C LYS A 69 3.26 -1.27 -11.02
N ILE A 70 2.98 -0.35 -10.10
CA ILE A 70 3.95 0.23 -9.20
C ILE A 70 3.72 -0.36 -7.83
N SER A 71 4.78 -0.92 -7.24
CA SER A 71 4.76 -1.61 -5.95
C SER A 71 5.71 -0.92 -4.98
N GLY A 72 5.24 -0.64 -3.77
CA GLY A 72 6.03 -0.05 -2.70
C GLY A 72 5.83 -0.74 -1.35
N SER A 73 6.80 -0.55 -0.45
CA SER A 73 6.73 -1.07 0.92
C SER A 73 7.55 -0.23 1.90
N GLY A 74 7.17 -0.33 3.17
CA GLY A 74 7.90 0.28 4.28
C GLY A 74 7.53 -0.33 5.63
N GLU A 75 8.25 0.08 6.66
CA GLU A 75 7.99 -0.24 8.06
C GLU A 75 7.74 1.02 8.89
N LYS A 76 6.94 0.91 9.95
CA LYS A 76 6.63 2.03 10.82
C LYS A 76 6.32 1.62 12.25
N GLN A 77 6.80 2.42 13.18
CA GLN A 77 6.46 2.28 14.59
C GLN A 77 5.03 2.79 14.83
N VAL A 78 4.23 2.05 15.60
CA VAL A 78 2.88 2.45 15.99
C VAL A 78 2.94 3.77 16.76
N GLY A 79 2.11 4.73 16.36
CA GLY A 79 2.07 6.08 16.95
C GLY A 79 3.12 7.05 16.41
N ALA A 80 3.99 6.63 15.49
CA ALA A 80 4.85 7.56 14.76
C ALA A 80 4.01 8.53 13.89
N PRO A 81 4.50 9.76 13.62
CA PRO A 81 3.78 10.72 12.79
C PRO A 81 3.42 10.14 11.43
N ALA A 82 2.19 10.37 10.97
CA ALA A 82 1.73 9.94 9.66
C ALA A 82 2.63 10.46 8.53
N GLN A 83 2.80 9.65 7.49
CA GLN A 83 3.56 9.99 6.29
C GLN A 83 2.59 9.98 5.12
N TYR A 84 2.68 11.00 4.27
CA TYR A 84 1.90 11.14 3.06
C TYR A 84 2.85 11.63 1.98
N PHE A 85 2.89 10.94 0.85
CA PHE A 85 3.75 11.34 -0.25
C PHE A 85 3.15 10.98 -1.59
N HIS A 86 3.44 11.87 -2.53
CA HIS A 86 3.22 11.69 -3.95
C HIS A 86 4.40 10.95 -4.56
N TRP A 87 4.14 10.04 -5.50
CA TRP A 87 5.16 9.34 -6.25
C TRP A 87 4.95 9.53 -7.76
N GLU A 88 6.05 9.79 -8.46
CA GLU A 88 6.12 9.90 -9.92
C GLU A 88 7.14 8.87 -10.42
N VAL A 89 6.82 8.11 -11.46
CA VAL A 89 7.71 7.06 -11.98
C VAL A 89 8.16 7.34 -13.41
N ASN A 90 9.46 7.19 -13.66
CA ASN A 90 10.01 7.18 -15.01
C ASN A 90 10.55 5.79 -15.34
N ILE A 91 9.68 4.94 -15.89
CA ILE A 91 9.99 3.53 -16.18
C ILE A 91 11.15 3.41 -17.19
N SER A 92 11.20 4.31 -18.18
CA SER A 92 12.25 4.31 -19.20
C SER A 92 13.64 4.55 -18.60
N LYS A 93 13.74 5.49 -17.64
CA LYS A 93 14.98 5.78 -16.90
C LYS A 93 15.22 4.81 -15.75
N GLY A 94 14.19 4.09 -15.30
CA GLY A 94 14.21 3.26 -14.10
C GLY A 94 14.37 4.09 -12.82
N THR A 95 13.75 5.26 -12.81
CA THR A 95 13.82 6.21 -11.70
C THR A 95 12.44 6.53 -11.15
N TYR A 96 12.40 7.06 -9.94
CA TYR A 96 11.19 7.62 -9.34
C TYR A 96 11.52 8.91 -8.59
N LYS A 97 10.50 9.75 -8.42
CA LYS A 97 10.54 10.93 -7.57
C LYS A 97 9.43 10.83 -6.54
N THR A 98 9.75 11.15 -5.29
CA THR A 98 8.78 11.21 -4.19
C THR A 98 8.78 12.60 -3.58
N THR A 99 7.59 13.14 -3.38
CA THR A 99 7.38 14.46 -2.76
C THR A 99 6.54 14.27 -1.51
N LYS A 100 7.07 14.65 -0.35
CA LYS A 100 6.30 14.61 0.89
C LYS A 100 5.20 15.67 0.86
N LEU A 101 3.97 15.24 1.11
CA LEU A 101 2.80 16.10 1.20
C LEU A 101 2.46 16.37 2.67
N ALA A 102 1.76 17.48 2.95
CA ALA A 102 1.26 17.68 4.30
C ALA A 102 0.08 16.74 4.53
N VAL A 103 0.00 16.10 5.71
CA VAL A 103 -1.15 15.24 6.04
C VAL A 103 -2.47 16.04 6.06
N ALA A 104 -2.40 17.35 6.30
CA ALA A 104 -3.55 18.25 6.20
C ALA A 104 -4.05 18.45 4.75
N ASP A 105 -3.21 18.18 3.76
CA ASP A 105 -3.56 18.26 2.34
C ASP A 105 -4.26 16.99 1.85
N LEU A 106 -4.25 15.91 2.66
CA LEU A 106 -5.05 14.72 2.39
C LEU A 106 -6.51 15.14 2.37
N ARG A 107 -7.06 15.32 1.16
CA ARG A 107 -8.45 15.73 0.97
C ARG A 107 -9.32 14.71 1.71
N GLU A 108 -10.05 15.15 2.73
CA GLU A 108 -11.02 14.35 3.47
C GLU A 108 -12.22 14.02 2.56
N THR A 109 -11.99 13.22 1.54
CA THR A 109 -13.05 12.45 0.90
C THR A 109 -13.34 11.33 1.86
N THR A 110 -14.45 11.40 2.59
CA THR A 110 -14.85 10.32 3.51
C THR A 110 -14.92 9.04 2.69
N PRO A 111 -13.99 8.07 2.88
CA PRO A 111 -14.09 6.80 2.19
C PRO A 111 -15.42 6.20 2.60
N ILE A 112 -16.20 5.70 1.64
CA ILE A 112 -17.36 4.91 2.00
C ILE A 112 -16.78 3.65 2.64
N ILE A 113 -16.92 3.52 3.96
CA ILE A 113 -16.53 2.28 4.65
C ILE A 113 -17.45 1.20 4.12
N THR A 114 -16.92 0.39 3.21
CA THR A 114 -17.69 -0.65 2.51
C THR A 114 -17.69 -1.94 3.31
N ASN A 115 -16.57 -2.27 3.95
CA ASN A 115 -16.43 -3.50 4.72
C ASN A 115 -15.85 -3.24 6.09
N VAL A 116 -16.45 -3.88 7.09
CA VAL A 116 -15.97 -3.94 8.47
C VAL A 116 -15.99 -5.39 8.89
N GLU A 117 -14.85 -5.90 9.35
CA GLU A 117 -14.77 -7.21 9.99
C GLU A 117 -14.32 -7.02 11.44
N ILE A 118 -15.11 -7.54 12.38
CA ILE A 118 -14.88 -7.41 13.83
C ILE A 118 -14.69 -8.82 14.40
N ASN A 119 -13.70 -8.99 15.27
CA ASN A 119 -13.56 -10.20 16.04
C ASN A 119 -14.65 -10.28 17.13
N ASN A 120 -15.64 -11.15 16.94
CA ASN A 120 -16.71 -11.41 17.91
C ASN A 120 -16.29 -12.36 19.06
N GLY A 121 -14.99 -12.65 19.20
CA GLY A 121 -14.43 -13.63 20.14
C GLY A 121 -14.15 -13.08 21.54
N LYS A 122 -14.69 -13.77 22.56
CA LYS A 122 -14.56 -13.48 24.00
C LYS A 122 -13.11 -13.27 24.44
N SER A 123 -12.86 -12.13 25.10
CA SER A 123 -11.65 -11.85 25.88
C SER A 123 -11.29 -13.05 26.76
N LYS A 124 -10.12 -13.62 26.52
CA LYS A 124 -9.51 -14.64 27.39
C LYS A 124 -8.45 -13.93 28.24
N SER A 125 -8.57 -14.07 29.55
CA SER A 125 -7.75 -13.34 30.50
C SER A 125 -6.56 -14.17 31.04
N ILE A 126 -5.43 -13.46 31.23
CA ILE A 126 -4.29 -13.61 32.18
C ILE A 126 -3.22 -14.72 31.96
N PRO A 127 -2.05 -14.69 32.67
CA PRO A 127 -0.93 -13.71 32.77
C PRO A 127 0.43 -14.29 32.27
N ASP A 128 1.49 -13.47 32.14
CA ASP A 128 2.73 -13.47 32.97
C ASP A 128 3.87 -12.67 32.32
N GLU A 129 4.67 -12.01 33.16
CA GLU A 129 5.66 -10.97 32.85
C GLU A 129 6.95 -11.55 32.26
N SER A 130 7.25 -11.23 30.99
CA SER A 130 8.61 -11.33 30.46
C SER A 130 8.76 -10.50 29.18
N ALA A 131 9.76 -9.62 29.21
CA ALA A 131 10.16 -8.61 28.20
C ALA A 131 9.27 -7.36 28.12
N ALA A 132 9.92 -6.20 27.95
CA ALA A 132 9.31 -4.89 27.81
C ALA A 132 8.57 -4.74 26.47
N MET A 133 7.54 -5.55 26.26
CA MET A 133 6.60 -5.42 25.16
C MET A 133 5.52 -4.42 25.59
N THR A 134 5.27 -3.43 24.74
CA THR A 134 4.16 -2.50 24.88
C THR A 134 2.86 -3.23 24.58
N THR A 135 2.29 -3.86 25.61
CA THR A 135 0.96 -4.47 25.54
C THR A 135 -0.09 -3.40 25.30
N GLY A 136 -1.13 -3.70 24.54
CA GLY A 136 -2.20 -2.76 24.28
C GLY A 136 -2.84 -2.93 22.92
N GLN A 137 -3.77 -2.03 22.61
CA GLN A 137 -4.41 -1.95 21.31
C GLN A 137 -3.60 -1.04 20.39
N HIS A 138 -3.37 -1.51 19.17
CA HIS A 138 -2.62 -0.84 18.12
C HIS A 138 -3.46 -0.78 16.84
N SER A 139 -3.20 0.23 16.02
CA SER A 139 -3.83 0.39 14.73
C SER A 139 -2.82 0.87 13.70
N ALA A 140 -3.03 0.48 12.45
CA ALA A 140 -2.32 1.02 11.31
C ALA A 140 -3.31 1.32 10.18
N THR A 141 -3.03 2.38 9.43
CA THR A 141 -3.79 2.77 8.24
C THR A 141 -2.86 2.91 7.06
N VAL A 142 -3.25 2.31 5.93
CA VAL A 142 -2.64 2.54 4.62
C VAL A 142 -3.70 3.11 3.70
N LEU A 143 -3.36 4.15 2.95
CA LEU A 143 -4.21 4.69 1.91
C LEU A 143 -3.42 4.80 0.60
N VAL A 144 -4.02 4.33 -0.49
CA VAL A 144 -3.46 4.33 -1.84
C VAL A 144 -4.36 5.19 -2.72
N VAL A 145 -3.78 6.16 -3.43
CA VAL A 145 -4.49 7.09 -4.32
C VAL A 145 -4.01 6.89 -5.75
N THR A 146 -4.93 7.02 -6.70
CA THR A 146 -4.62 7.28 -8.12
C THR A 146 -4.98 8.73 -8.41
N ASP A 147 -4.04 9.45 -9.01
CA ASP A 147 -4.14 10.88 -9.32
C ASP A 147 -3.98 11.12 -10.83
N ASP A 148 -4.56 12.24 -11.31
CA ASP A 148 -4.32 12.80 -12.65
C ASP A 148 -3.32 13.97 -12.54
N PRO A 149 -2.41 14.20 -13.52
CA PRO A 149 -1.57 15.38 -13.65
C PRO A 149 -2.32 16.71 -13.86
N PRO A 150 -3.07 17.19 -12.85
CA PRO A 150 -2.67 18.38 -12.09
C PRO A 150 -2.68 18.19 -10.55
N GLY A 151 -2.65 16.94 -10.07
CA GLY A 151 -2.75 16.57 -8.66
C GLY A 151 -4.20 16.46 -8.17
N GLU A 152 -5.09 15.96 -9.02
CA GLU A 152 -6.48 15.68 -8.64
C GLU A 152 -6.66 14.21 -8.29
N ASP A 153 -7.10 13.93 -7.06
CA ASP A 153 -7.42 12.60 -6.60
C ASP A 153 -8.62 12.01 -7.35
N LEU A 154 -8.41 10.89 -8.05
CA LEU A 154 -9.43 10.24 -8.87
C LEU A 154 -10.04 9.03 -8.17
N ALA A 155 -9.20 8.21 -7.54
CA ALA A 155 -9.61 6.99 -6.85
C ALA A 155 -8.80 6.77 -5.59
N LYS A 156 -9.45 6.26 -4.54
CA LYS A 156 -8.83 6.03 -3.24
C LYS A 156 -9.22 4.70 -2.66
N THR A 157 -8.26 4.03 -2.04
CA THR A 157 -8.48 2.87 -1.18
C THR A 157 -7.87 3.15 0.19
N THR A 158 -8.67 3.00 1.24
CA THR A 158 -8.23 3.04 2.64
C THR A 158 -8.31 1.65 3.23
N HIS A 159 -7.26 1.21 3.90
CA HIS A 159 -7.16 -0.05 4.59
C HIS A 159 -6.71 0.22 6.03
N GLN A 160 -7.51 -0.21 7.00
CA GLN A 160 -7.16 -0.12 8.42
C GLN A 160 -7.16 -1.49 9.05
N LEU A 161 -6.20 -1.70 9.95
CA LEU A 161 -6.05 -2.91 10.73
C LEU A 161 -5.81 -2.53 12.18
N THR A 162 -6.58 -3.14 13.08
CA THR A 162 -6.41 -2.99 14.54
C THR A 162 -6.13 -4.35 15.17
N TRP A 163 -5.13 -4.40 16.03
CA TRP A 163 -4.73 -5.60 16.77
C TRP A 163 -4.38 -5.28 18.22
N THR A 164 -4.32 -6.31 19.06
CA THR A 164 -3.87 -6.23 20.44
C THR A 164 -2.55 -6.99 20.56
N ILE A 165 -1.57 -6.42 21.27
CA ILE A 165 -0.38 -7.14 21.74
C ILE A 165 -0.66 -7.62 23.16
N ASN A 166 -0.67 -8.94 23.32
CA ASN A 166 -0.92 -9.62 24.59
C ASN A 166 0.33 -9.64 25.47
N THR A 167 0.15 -9.91 26.76
CA THR A 167 1.26 -10.03 27.73
C THR A 167 2.22 -11.17 27.42
N ASP A 168 1.75 -12.22 26.73
CA ASP A 168 2.56 -13.36 26.29
C ASP A 168 3.34 -13.11 24.99
N GLY A 169 3.27 -11.88 24.44
CA GLY A 169 3.92 -11.49 23.20
C GLY A 169 3.22 -11.96 21.93
N THR A 170 2.02 -12.54 22.03
CA THR A 170 1.19 -12.83 20.86
C THR A 170 0.40 -11.60 20.43
N VAL A 171 -0.04 -11.59 19.17
CA VAL A 171 -1.01 -10.63 18.66
C VAL A 171 -2.38 -11.26 18.49
N ASP A 172 -3.42 -10.45 18.71
CA ASP A 172 -4.80 -10.79 18.44
C ASP A 172 -5.45 -9.76 17.54
N PHE A 173 -6.18 -10.23 16.53
CA PHE A 173 -6.98 -9.40 15.66
C PHE A 173 -8.17 -8.79 16.42
N ASN A 174 -8.38 -7.48 16.28
CA ASN A 174 -9.55 -6.79 16.81
C ASN A 174 -10.57 -6.52 15.71
N TRP A 175 -10.18 -5.73 14.71
CA TRP A 175 -11.02 -5.42 13.55
C TRP A 175 -10.19 -4.92 12.38
N ARG A 176 -10.77 -4.97 11.18
CA ARG A 176 -10.23 -4.31 9.97
C ARG A 176 -11.34 -3.62 9.20
N THR A 177 -10.99 -2.54 8.51
CA THR A 177 -11.89 -1.85 7.59
C THR A 177 -11.24 -1.66 6.23
N SER A 178 -12.07 -1.64 5.20
CA SER A 178 -11.71 -1.14 3.88
C SER A 178 -12.71 -0.06 3.48
N GLY A 179 -12.21 1.01 2.88
CA GLY A 179 -13.02 2.05 2.29
C GLY A 179 -12.54 2.37 0.89
N CYS A 180 -13.47 2.64 -0.02
CA CYS A 180 -13.16 3.04 -1.38
C CYS A 180 -13.93 4.30 -1.76
N TRP A 181 -13.30 5.13 -2.57
CA TRP A 181 -13.89 6.36 -3.09
C TRP A 181 -13.40 6.58 -4.53
N ALA A 182 -14.26 7.16 -5.36
CA ALA A 182 -13.96 7.51 -6.74
C ALA A 182 -14.61 8.88 -7.05
N ALA A 183 -13.88 9.74 -7.77
CA ALA A 183 -14.33 11.06 -8.17
C ALA A 183 -15.42 10.95 -9.25
N ASN A 184 -16.62 11.48 -8.99
CA ASN A 184 -17.75 11.33 -9.91
C ASN A 184 -18.75 12.51 -9.77
N PRO A 185 -18.61 13.58 -10.58
CA PRO A 185 -17.48 13.85 -11.47
C PRO A 185 -16.22 14.28 -10.70
N SER A 186 -15.06 14.20 -11.35
CA SER A 186 -13.82 14.86 -10.93
C SER A 186 -13.84 16.36 -11.23
N SER A 187 -12.83 17.11 -10.75
CA SER A 187 -12.68 18.52 -11.11
C SER A 187 -12.39 18.76 -12.61
N LEU A 188 -12.05 17.69 -13.35
CA LEU A 188 -11.79 17.68 -14.78
C LEU A 188 -12.98 17.10 -15.59
N ASP A 189 -14.15 16.96 -14.96
CA ASP A 189 -15.39 16.44 -15.57
C ASP A 189 -15.28 14.97 -16.04
N THR A 190 -14.37 14.19 -15.44
CA THR A 190 -14.24 12.76 -15.67
C THR A 190 -14.98 11.95 -14.60
N HIS A 191 -15.59 10.81 -14.96
CA HIS A 191 -16.43 10.02 -14.06
C HIS A 191 -15.77 8.69 -13.70
N TRP A 192 -15.23 8.60 -12.49
CA TRP A 192 -14.68 7.36 -11.94
C TRP A 192 -15.72 6.60 -11.13
N PHE A 193 -15.62 5.27 -11.18
CA PHE A 193 -16.54 4.37 -10.52
C PHE A 193 -15.76 3.34 -9.70
N VAL A 194 -16.34 2.93 -8.56
CA VAL A 194 -15.82 1.83 -7.75
C VAL A 194 -16.41 0.52 -8.25
N ASP A 195 -15.60 -0.35 -8.83
CA ASP A 195 -16.02 -1.70 -9.24
C ASP A 195 -16.07 -2.67 -8.06
N SER A 196 -15.05 -2.59 -7.22
CA SER A 196 -14.91 -3.49 -6.08
C SER A 196 -14.02 -2.89 -5.01
N CYS A 197 -14.28 -3.31 -3.78
CA CYS A 197 -13.52 -2.91 -2.60
C CYS A 197 -13.63 -4.09 -1.62
N ASN A 198 -12.62 -4.95 -1.55
CA ASN A 198 -12.73 -6.24 -0.89
C ASN A 198 -11.49 -6.55 -0.03
N PHE A 199 -11.71 -7.24 1.09
CA PHE A 199 -10.63 -7.95 1.75
C PHE A 199 -10.21 -9.16 0.92
N LEU A 200 -8.91 -9.43 0.86
CA LEU A 200 -8.38 -10.67 0.28
C LEU A 200 -8.20 -11.71 1.38
N GLY A 201 -9.13 -12.66 1.45
CA GLY A 201 -9.11 -13.75 2.43
C GLY A 201 -9.28 -13.29 3.88
N SER A 202 -9.11 -14.21 4.82
CA SER A 202 -9.14 -13.93 6.26
C SER A 202 -7.82 -13.36 6.76
N VAL A 203 -7.83 -12.74 7.94
CA VAL A 203 -6.59 -12.37 8.64
C VAL A 203 -5.73 -13.61 8.87
N THR A 204 -4.44 -13.51 8.56
CA THR A 204 -3.46 -14.58 8.72
C THR A 204 -2.50 -14.25 9.85
N TYR A 205 -2.00 -15.27 10.56
CA TYR A 205 -1.02 -15.11 11.63
C TYR A 205 0.32 -15.72 11.24
N SER A 206 1.40 -15.12 11.70
CA SER A 206 2.72 -15.76 11.66
C SER A 206 2.75 -17.01 12.54
N SER A 207 3.75 -17.86 12.31
CA SER A 207 4.08 -18.93 13.27
C SER A 207 4.40 -18.31 14.64
N GLY A 208 3.77 -18.82 15.70
CA GLY A 208 3.90 -18.25 17.04
C GLY A 208 3.04 -17.01 17.31
N ARG A 209 2.19 -16.58 16.35
CA ARG A 209 1.28 -15.43 16.49
C ARG A 209 2.01 -14.14 16.89
N THR A 210 3.23 -13.92 16.42
CA THR A 210 4.00 -12.69 16.69
C THR A 210 3.62 -11.54 15.75
N SER A 211 2.92 -11.84 14.66
CA SER A 211 2.34 -10.86 13.76
C SER A 211 1.06 -11.40 13.11
N LEU A 212 0.24 -10.48 12.59
CA LEU A 212 -0.94 -10.79 11.81
C LEU A 212 -1.03 -9.89 10.58
N SER A 213 -1.57 -10.40 9.49
CA SER A 213 -1.70 -9.68 8.22
C SER A 213 -3.14 -9.59 7.73
N SER A 214 -3.48 -8.44 7.17
CA SER A 214 -4.69 -8.19 6.40
C SER A 214 -4.32 -7.65 5.02
N GLU A 215 -5.17 -7.92 4.03
CA GLU A 215 -4.99 -7.52 2.64
C GLU A 215 -6.30 -6.96 2.07
N VAL A 216 -6.20 -5.92 1.26
CA VAL A 216 -7.33 -5.27 0.55
C VAL A 216 -6.99 -5.16 -0.93
N ASN A 217 -7.99 -5.40 -1.77
CA ASN A 217 -7.95 -5.15 -3.21
C ASN A 217 -9.17 -4.34 -3.64
N SER A 218 -8.93 -3.35 -4.49
CA SER A 218 -9.96 -2.44 -4.98
C SER A 218 -9.76 -2.18 -6.46
N LYS A 219 -10.86 -2.06 -7.19
CA LYS A 219 -10.84 -1.83 -8.65
C LYS A 219 -11.73 -0.65 -8.98
N PHE A 220 -11.27 0.13 -9.93
CA PHE A 220 -11.91 1.36 -10.39
C PHE A 220 -11.84 1.42 -11.91
N HIS A 221 -12.80 2.11 -12.52
CA HIS A 221 -12.75 2.45 -13.93
C HIS A 221 -13.30 3.84 -14.20
N ASN A 222 -12.98 4.35 -15.39
CA ASN A 222 -13.51 5.57 -15.97
C ASN A 222 -13.89 5.30 -17.45
N TYR A 223 -15.07 5.77 -17.89
CA TYR A 223 -15.61 5.54 -19.25
C TYR A 223 -15.52 6.76 -20.19
N ASP A 224 -15.09 7.91 -19.70
CA ASP A 224 -15.14 9.19 -20.40
C ASP A 224 -13.77 9.89 -20.44
N TRP A 225 -12.71 9.10 -20.34
CA TRP A 225 -11.33 9.56 -20.37
C TRP A 225 -10.88 9.94 -21.79
N GLY A 226 -11.38 11.04 -22.34
CA GLY A 226 -10.98 11.51 -23.68
C GLY A 226 -11.83 10.95 -24.82
N PHE A 227 -11.90 9.62 -25.01
CA PHE A 227 -12.77 9.00 -26.03
C PHE A 227 -13.94 8.19 -25.42
N ASP A 228 -15.18 8.53 -25.79
CA ASP A 228 -16.45 7.92 -25.32
C ASP A 228 -16.59 6.38 -25.42
N SER A 229 -15.62 5.68 -26.03
CA SER A 229 -15.67 4.23 -26.27
C SER A 229 -14.57 3.44 -25.55
N TRP A 230 -13.69 4.12 -24.83
CA TRP A 230 -12.50 3.56 -24.22
C TRP A 230 -12.61 3.67 -22.70
N VAL A 231 -11.84 2.83 -21.99
CA VAL A 231 -11.95 2.71 -20.54
C VAL A 231 -10.56 2.74 -19.94
N THR A 232 -10.40 3.55 -18.91
CA THR A 232 -9.20 3.57 -18.07
C THR A 232 -9.50 2.83 -16.77
N TYR A 233 -8.59 1.95 -16.35
CA TYR A 233 -8.73 1.15 -15.15
C TYR A 233 -7.61 1.44 -14.17
N ALA A 234 -7.97 1.49 -12.89
CA ALA A 234 -7.03 1.52 -11.77
C ALA A 234 -7.35 0.39 -10.80
N GLU A 235 -6.33 -0.29 -10.30
CA GLU A 235 -6.45 -1.33 -9.29
C GLU A 235 -5.48 -1.04 -8.15
N HIS A 236 -6.00 -0.97 -6.93
CA HIS A 236 -5.18 -0.80 -5.73
C HIS A 236 -5.11 -2.12 -4.99
N TRP A 237 -3.93 -2.43 -4.46
CA TRP A 237 -3.75 -3.49 -3.47
C TRP A 237 -2.98 -2.91 -2.28
N SER A 238 -3.31 -3.34 -1.08
CA SER A 238 -2.51 -3.02 0.10
C SER A 238 -2.52 -4.16 1.12
N LYS A 239 -1.43 -4.27 1.85
CA LYS A 239 -1.25 -5.21 2.95
C LYS A 239 -0.71 -4.48 4.17
N ILE A 240 -1.24 -4.82 5.34
CA ILE A 240 -0.73 -4.38 6.63
C ILE A 240 -0.36 -5.62 7.43
N GLN A 241 0.83 -5.64 8.01
CA GLN A 241 1.26 -6.66 8.97
C GLN A 241 1.53 -6.01 10.32
N GLY A 242 0.61 -6.17 11.27
CA GLY A 242 0.80 -5.73 12.66
C GLY A 242 1.69 -6.70 13.42
N ARG A 243 2.71 -6.19 14.12
CA ARG A 243 3.71 -6.99 14.85
C ARG A 243 3.55 -6.83 16.37
N ASN A 244 4.19 -7.72 17.13
CA ASN A 244 4.20 -7.73 18.59
C ASN A 244 5.28 -6.81 19.23
N ASP A 245 6.09 -6.13 18.42
CA ASP A 245 7.13 -5.19 18.85
C ASP A 245 6.71 -3.72 18.69
N SER A 246 5.42 -3.46 18.49
CA SER A 246 4.86 -2.13 18.19
C SER A 246 5.37 -1.49 16.90
N TRP A 247 5.74 -2.32 15.93
CA TRP A 247 5.89 -1.94 14.55
C TRP A 247 4.79 -2.55 13.68
N TYR A 248 4.65 -2.03 12.47
CA TYR A 248 3.93 -2.69 11.41
C TYR A 248 4.68 -2.51 10.09
N ASP A 249 4.55 -3.52 9.25
CA ASP A 249 5.01 -3.46 7.87
C ASP A 249 3.80 -3.16 6.98
N TYR A 250 4.01 -2.42 5.90
CA TYR A 250 2.98 -2.16 4.91
C TYR A 250 3.52 -2.33 3.50
N TRP A 251 2.63 -2.79 2.63
CA TRP A 251 2.86 -2.90 1.19
C TRP A 251 1.67 -2.32 0.46
N TRP A 252 1.93 -1.78 -0.71
CA TRP A 252 0.92 -1.26 -1.60
C TRP A 252 1.34 -1.46 -3.04
N ASP A 253 0.35 -1.71 -3.90
CA ASP A 253 0.51 -1.71 -5.33
C ASP A 253 -0.60 -0.86 -5.95
N THR A 254 -0.28 -0.14 -7.03
CA THR A 254 -1.29 0.34 -7.98
C THR A 254 -1.02 -0.24 -9.36
N THR A 255 -2.05 -0.68 -10.05
CA THR A 255 -1.98 -1.12 -11.44
C THR A 255 -2.88 -0.25 -12.30
N HIS A 256 -2.32 0.33 -13.36
CA HIS A 256 -3.03 1.18 -14.29
C HIS A 256 -3.03 0.54 -15.69
N SER A 257 -4.15 0.65 -16.40
CA SER A 257 -4.31 0.14 -17.76
C SER A 257 -5.43 0.85 -18.52
N GLY A 258 -5.50 0.66 -19.84
CA GLY A 258 -6.56 1.23 -20.66
C GLY A 258 -6.12 2.47 -21.43
N GLU A 259 -7.03 3.42 -21.61
CA GLU A 259 -6.72 4.70 -22.27
C GLU A 259 -5.88 5.59 -21.36
N ASP A 260 -4.83 6.19 -21.92
CA ASP A 260 -4.01 7.24 -21.29
C ASP A 260 -3.57 6.96 -19.84
N TRP A 261 -3.55 5.68 -19.44
CA TRP A 261 -3.19 5.26 -18.08
C TRP A 261 -1.79 5.72 -17.70
N PHE A 262 -0.92 5.93 -18.70
CA PHE A 262 0.45 6.40 -18.52
C PHE A 262 0.55 7.85 -18.02
N LEU A 263 -0.57 8.59 -18.01
CA LEU A 263 -0.68 9.89 -17.37
C LEU A 263 -0.88 9.75 -15.85
N LEU A 264 -1.46 8.65 -15.38
CA LEU A 264 -1.78 8.47 -13.98
C LEU A 264 -0.52 8.31 -13.13
N ASP A 265 -0.52 8.99 -11.99
CA ASP A 265 0.43 8.83 -10.90
C ASP A 265 -0.35 8.50 -9.62
N GLY A 266 0.22 8.76 -8.46
CA GLY A 266 -0.53 8.56 -7.23
C GLY A 266 0.21 8.93 -5.96
N ASP A 267 -0.54 8.79 -4.89
CA ASP A 267 -0.07 9.01 -3.54
C ASP A 267 -0.19 7.75 -2.69
N VAL A 268 0.56 7.75 -1.60
CA VAL A 268 0.35 6.78 -0.52
C VAL A 268 0.54 7.42 0.84
N TYR A 269 -0.31 6.99 1.77
CA TYR A 269 -0.34 7.41 3.16
C TYR A 269 -0.15 6.20 4.07
N ALA A 270 0.62 6.40 5.15
CA ALA A 270 0.78 5.41 6.22
C ALA A 270 0.76 6.10 7.60
N SER A 271 -0.06 5.59 8.54
CA SER A 271 -0.13 6.03 9.94
C SER A 271 -0.21 4.86 10.90
#